data_AF-A0A0Q8F6B0-F1
#
_entry.id   AF-A0A0Q8F6B0-F1
#
_cell.length_a   1.000
_cell.length_b   1.000
_cell.length_c   1.000
_cell.angle_alpha   90.00
_cell.angle_beta   90.00
_cell.angle_gamma   90.00
#
_symmetry.space_group_name_H-M   'P 1'
#
loop_
_entity.id
_entity.type
_entity.pdbx_description
1 polymer ?
#
loop_
_entity_poly.entity_id
_entity_poly.type
_entity_poly.pdbx_seq_one_letter_code
_entity_poly.pdbx_strand_id
1 'polypeptide(L)'
;MRSLNRPPLGSSVWLQNAMDLSLLSLQRREGIVAAQFAHVREAVWRVVPQQTENSSQARLEIVPTPDLQAVVDRCRDKVVSPYLMHRLPEEQKPRGHQAAARSHPTQVLPEQLTREFASIRDRLELGGDHPPTFHEIRSLGAAPLMSEAGWTKQQVQELLAHQEVSTTEIYLEDHELPWTRVTPGLKLPSQLRQLRSAVSRSRLDLAA
;
A
#
# COMPACT_ATOMS: atom_id res chain seq x y z
N MET A 1 31.88 20.80 -13.45
CA MET A 1 31.54 19.74 -12.48
C MET A 1 30.63 20.32 -11.40
N ARG A 2 29.31 20.12 -11.50
CA ARG A 2 28.38 20.49 -10.42
C ARG A 2 28.30 19.31 -9.46
N SER A 3 28.85 19.49 -8.26
CA SER A 3 28.62 18.60 -7.12
C SER A 3 27.13 18.58 -6.82
N LEU A 4 26.43 17.54 -7.26
CA LEU A 4 25.07 17.27 -6.86
C LEU A 4 25.13 16.75 -5.43
N ASN A 5 24.82 17.61 -4.49
CA ASN A 5 24.51 17.25 -3.11
C ASN A 5 23.23 16.39 -3.14
N ARG A 6 23.36 15.09 -3.49
CA ARG A 6 22.25 14.14 -3.53
C ARG A 6 21.96 13.73 -2.08
N PRO A 7 20.80 14.10 -1.49
CA PRO A 7 20.42 13.61 -0.18
C PRO A 7 20.38 12.07 -0.21
N PRO A 8 20.64 11.39 0.92
CA PRO A 8 20.75 9.94 0.96
C PRO A 8 19.54 9.26 0.30
N LEU A 9 19.78 8.11 -0.32
CA LEU A 9 18.79 7.23 -0.97
C LEU A 9 17.74 6.64 0.01
N GLY A 10 17.53 7.29 1.15
CA GLY A 10 16.53 6.86 2.10
C GLY A 10 15.15 7.12 1.51
N SER A 11 14.55 6.09 0.91
CA SER A 11 13.12 6.09 0.65
C SER A 11 12.37 6.46 1.92
N SER A 12 11.32 7.26 1.79
CA SER A 12 10.49 7.58 2.94
C SER A 12 9.96 6.29 3.57
N VAL A 13 10.04 6.15 4.89
CA VAL A 13 9.66 4.91 5.60
C VAL A 13 8.22 4.52 5.24
N TRP A 14 7.32 5.50 5.14
CA TRP A 14 5.94 5.27 4.74
C TRP A 14 5.82 4.69 3.32
N LEU A 15 6.69 5.06 2.38
CA LEU A 15 6.64 4.49 1.02
C LEU A 15 7.07 3.03 1.04
N GLN A 16 8.11 2.68 1.81
CA GLN A 16 8.49 1.28 1.96
C GLN A 16 7.37 0.44 2.60
N ASN A 17 6.70 0.99 3.60
CA ASN A 17 5.54 0.35 4.21
C ASN A 17 4.39 0.19 3.21
N ALA A 18 4.15 1.20 2.36
CA ALA A 18 3.12 1.17 1.32
C ALA A 18 3.40 0.09 0.27
N MET A 19 4.65 -0.02 -0.19
CA MET A 19 5.06 -1.03 -1.16
C MET A 19 4.88 -2.45 -0.59
N ASP A 20 5.32 -2.70 0.65
CA ASP A 20 5.10 -4.01 1.28
C ASP A 20 3.63 -4.34 1.46
N LEU A 21 2.85 -3.37 1.96
CA LEU A 21 1.44 -3.57 2.25
C LEU A 21 0.74 -3.91 0.93
N SER A 22 1.01 -3.16 -0.14
CA SER A 22 0.52 -3.44 -1.49
C SER A 22 0.96 -4.80 -2.02
N LEU A 23 2.20 -5.21 -1.77
CA LEU A 23 2.73 -6.49 -2.25
C LEU A 23 2.06 -7.67 -1.55
N LEU A 24 1.84 -7.57 -0.23
CA LEU A 24 1.25 -8.63 0.58
C LEU A 24 -0.26 -8.72 0.41
N SER A 25 -0.95 -7.57 0.45
CA SER A 25 -2.41 -7.51 0.45
C SER A 25 -3.01 -7.41 -0.94
N LEU A 26 -2.18 -7.18 -1.95
CA LEU A 26 -2.56 -6.88 -3.32
C LEU A 26 -3.58 -5.74 -3.43
N GLN A 27 -3.60 -4.75 -2.52
CA GLN A 27 -4.59 -3.66 -2.54
C GLN A 27 -4.14 -2.46 -3.40
N ARG A 28 -5.11 -1.69 -3.93
CA ARG A 28 -4.85 -0.55 -4.84
C ARG A 28 -4.32 0.63 -4.03
N ARG A 29 -3.67 1.58 -4.69
CA ARG A 29 -3.11 2.78 -4.02
C ARG A 29 -4.14 3.48 -3.13
N GLU A 30 -5.40 3.55 -3.54
CA GLU A 30 -6.50 4.15 -2.79
C GLU A 30 -6.74 3.40 -1.48
N GLY A 31 -6.84 2.06 -1.54
CA GLY A 31 -6.97 1.21 -0.34
C GLY A 31 -5.74 1.27 0.56
N ILE A 32 -4.54 1.37 -0.01
CA ILE A 32 -3.27 1.48 0.75
C ILE A 32 -3.19 2.78 1.53
N VAL A 33 -3.53 3.92 0.92
CA VAL A 33 -3.49 5.22 1.63
C VAL A 33 -4.69 5.44 2.55
N ALA A 34 -5.82 4.79 2.29
CA ALA A 34 -7.00 4.81 3.17
C ALA A 34 -6.91 3.84 4.35
N ALA A 35 -5.91 2.96 4.39
CA ALA A 35 -5.71 2.00 5.47
C ALA A 35 -5.55 2.72 6.82
N GLN A 36 -6.37 2.35 7.81
CA GLN A 36 -6.34 2.93 9.16
C GLN A 36 -6.06 1.87 10.22
N PHE A 37 -5.40 2.27 11.31
CA PHE A 37 -5.11 1.37 12.43
C PHE A 37 -6.40 0.85 13.07
N ALA A 38 -7.49 1.63 13.01
CA ALA A 38 -8.80 1.21 13.50
C ALA A 38 -9.42 0.08 12.68
N HIS A 39 -9.03 -0.09 11.40
CA HIS A 39 -9.51 -1.17 10.54
C HIS A 39 -8.71 -2.46 10.71
N VAL A 40 -7.54 -2.39 11.36
CA VAL A 40 -6.76 -3.56 11.75
C VAL A 40 -7.12 -3.90 13.19
N ARG A 41 -8.24 -4.61 13.37
CA ARG A 41 -8.78 -5.04 14.66
C ARG A 41 -9.30 -6.48 14.54
N GLU A 42 -9.43 -7.18 15.65
CA GLU A 42 -10.05 -8.53 15.68
C GLU A 42 -9.37 -9.54 14.73
N ALA A 43 -8.05 -9.41 14.54
CA ALA A 43 -7.26 -10.25 13.63
C ALA A 43 -7.69 -10.18 12.15
N VAL A 44 -8.28 -9.06 11.71
CA VAL A 44 -8.55 -8.75 10.30
C VAL A 44 -8.21 -7.29 9.99
N TRP A 45 -7.78 -7.04 8.75
CA TRP A 45 -7.75 -5.73 8.15
C TRP A 45 -8.95 -5.58 7.22
N ARG A 46 -9.90 -4.73 7.62
CA ARG A 46 -11.08 -4.39 6.81
C ARG A 46 -10.72 -3.40 5.71
N VAL A 47 -10.91 -3.81 4.46
CA VAL A 47 -10.73 -2.97 3.27
C VAL A 47 -12.08 -2.72 2.64
N VAL A 48 -12.52 -1.47 2.70
CA VAL A 48 -13.68 -0.99 1.96
C VAL A 48 -13.15 -0.33 0.70
N PRO A 49 -13.46 -0.87 -0.49
CA PRO A 49 -13.05 -0.25 -1.72
C PRO A 49 -13.83 1.06 -1.93
N GLN A 50 -13.17 2.05 -2.52
CA GLN A 50 -13.84 3.29 -2.88
C GLN A 50 -14.83 2.97 -4.01
N GLN A 51 -16.14 3.14 -3.75
CA GLN A 51 -17.18 2.94 -4.76
C GLN A 51 -16.90 3.86 -5.95
N THR A 52 -16.76 3.28 -7.13
CA THR A 52 -16.92 3.99 -8.39
C THR A 52 -18.28 3.60 -8.96
N GLU A 53 -18.93 4.51 -9.70
CA GLU A 53 -20.32 4.37 -10.15
C GLU A 53 -20.63 3.04 -10.87
N ASN A 54 -19.62 2.33 -11.38
CA ASN A 54 -19.76 1.05 -12.09
C ASN A 54 -18.84 -0.07 -11.56
N SER A 55 -18.53 -0.15 -10.26
CA SER A 55 -17.77 -1.31 -9.75
C SER A 55 -18.30 -1.91 -8.45
N SER A 56 -18.73 -3.18 -8.53
CA SER A 56 -19.04 -4.07 -7.41
C SER A 56 -17.77 -4.56 -6.72
N GLN A 57 -16.99 -3.64 -6.15
CA GLN A 57 -15.79 -4.05 -5.41
C GLN A 57 -16.21 -4.69 -4.08
N ALA A 58 -15.76 -5.94 -3.86
CA ALA A 58 -16.09 -6.68 -2.65
C ALA A 58 -15.45 -6.03 -1.41
N ARG A 59 -16.19 -6.00 -0.30
CA ARG A 59 -15.62 -5.65 1.01
C ARG A 59 -14.75 -6.81 1.47
N LEU A 60 -13.49 -6.56 1.82
CA LEU A 60 -12.55 -7.61 2.20
C LEU A 60 -12.19 -7.56 3.68
N GLU A 61 -12.18 -8.73 4.32
CA GLU A 61 -11.52 -8.95 5.60
C GLU A 61 -10.21 -9.69 5.38
N ILE A 62 -9.10 -8.96 5.31
CA ILE A 62 -7.78 -9.53 5.09
C ILE A 62 -7.20 -9.98 6.44
N VAL A 63 -7.05 -11.28 6.66
CA VAL A 63 -6.44 -11.82 7.88
C VAL A 63 -4.93 -11.48 7.89
N PRO A 64 -4.41 -10.71 8.88
CA PRO A 64 -3.00 -10.38 8.93
C PRO A 64 -2.16 -11.64 9.15
N THR A 65 -1.30 -11.93 8.18
CA THR A 65 -0.19 -12.86 8.38
C THR A 65 0.88 -12.21 9.27
N PRO A 66 1.84 -12.97 9.84
CA PRO A 66 2.93 -12.39 10.61
C PRO A 66 3.70 -11.29 9.85
N ASP A 67 3.88 -11.46 8.54
CA ASP A 67 4.58 -10.48 7.71
C ASP A 67 3.73 -9.22 7.48
N LEU A 68 2.42 -9.35 7.25
CA LEU A 68 1.52 -8.20 7.13
C LEU A 68 1.43 -7.46 8.46
N GLN A 69 1.31 -8.18 9.58
CA GLN A 69 1.29 -7.60 10.92
C GLN A 69 2.59 -6.84 11.20
N ALA A 70 3.75 -7.39 10.82
CA ALA A 70 5.02 -6.70 10.97
C ALA A 70 5.08 -5.37 10.16
N VAL A 71 4.41 -5.29 9.01
CA VAL A 71 4.25 -4.02 8.27
C VAL A 71 3.38 -3.05 9.05
N VAL A 72 2.24 -3.51 9.57
CA VAL A 72 1.33 -2.68 10.38
C VAL A 72 2.04 -2.12 11.61
N ASP A 73 2.79 -2.96 12.33
CA ASP A 73 3.51 -2.56 13.53
C ASP A 73 4.60 -1.53 13.21
N ARG A 74 5.31 -1.70 12.09
CA ARG A 74 6.29 -0.72 11.59
C ARG A 74 5.68 0.61 11.17
N CYS A 75 4.39 0.65 10.84
CA CYS A 75 3.70 1.90 10.57
C CYS A 75 3.49 2.71 11.85
N ARG A 76 3.57 2.11 13.04
CA ARG A 76 3.44 2.84 14.32
C ARG A 76 4.76 3.54 14.65
N ASP A 77 4.99 4.67 14.00
CA ASP A 77 6.12 5.53 14.31
C ASP A 77 5.75 6.65 15.31
N LYS A 78 6.60 7.67 15.43
CA LYS A 78 6.42 8.79 16.38
C LYS A 78 5.31 9.77 15.99
N VAL A 79 4.76 9.67 14.78
CA VAL A 79 3.71 10.55 14.25
C VAL A 79 2.35 9.98 14.63
N VAL A 80 1.57 10.75 15.39
CA VAL A 80 0.20 10.38 15.73
C VAL A 80 -0.69 10.53 14.49
N SER A 81 -1.27 9.43 14.03
CA SER A 81 -2.10 9.38 12.83
C SER A 81 -3.11 8.23 12.90
N PRO A 82 -4.34 8.40 12.39
CA PRO A 82 -5.27 7.29 12.23
C PRO A 82 -4.87 6.35 11.08
N TYR A 83 -4.14 6.86 10.08
CA TYR A 83 -3.73 6.11 8.88
C TYR A 83 -2.45 5.32 9.10
N LEU A 84 -2.35 4.13 8.50
CA LEU A 84 -1.10 3.37 8.43
C LEU A 84 -0.06 4.14 7.61
N MET A 85 -0.44 4.59 6.41
CA MET A 85 0.41 5.43 5.58
C MET A 85 0.22 6.88 5.95
N HIS A 86 1.21 7.44 6.64
CA HIS A 86 1.15 8.81 7.12
C HIS A 86 2.51 9.49 7.07
N ARG A 87 2.47 10.82 7.08
CA ARG A 87 3.66 11.65 7.22
C ARG A 87 3.27 13.00 7.80
N LEU A 88 4.20 13.66 8.48
CA LEU A 88 4.00 15.07 8.80
C LEU A 88 3.90 15.88 7.49
N PRO A 89 3.02 16.90 7.44
CA PRO A 89 3.04 17.86 6.35
C PRO A 89 4.45 18.45 6.21
N GLU A 90 4.90 18.65 4.97
CA GLU A 90 6.05 19.55 4.76
C GLU A 90 5.69 20.93 5.34
N GLU A 91 6.67 21.65 5.89
CA GLU A 91 6.49 22.98 6.51
C GLU A 91 5.70 23.95 5.60
N GLN A 92 5.76 23.70 4.29
CA GLN A 92 4.84 24.24 3.31
C GLN A 92 3.42 23.69 3.53
N LYS A 93 2.65 24.37 4.40
CA LYS A 93 1.22 24.12 4.61
C LYS A 93 0.54 23.85 3.26
N PRO A 94 -0.16 22.72 3.07
CA PRO A 94 -0.89 22.49 1.83
C PRO A 94 -1.84 23.66 1.58
N ARG A 95 -1.68 24.36 0.46
CA ARG A 95 -2.54 25.47 0.04
C ARG A 95 -3.62 24.95 -0.91
N GLY A 96 -4.85 25.45 -0.77
CA GLY A 96 -5.95 25.17 -1.70
C GLY A 96 -6.50 23.72 -1.64
N HIS A 97 -6.87 23.17 -2.80
CA HIS A 97 -7.64 21.92 -2.94
C HIS A 97 -7.02 20.70 -2.24
N GLN A 98 -5.69 20.63 -2.09
CA GLN A 98 -5.02 19.49 -1.42
C GLN A 98 -5.21 19.49 0.12
N ALA A 99 -5.48 20.65 0.73
CA ALA A 99 -5.87 20.69 2.14
C ALA A 99 -7.32 20.23 2.30
N ALA A 100 -8.21 20.62 1.38
CA ALA A 100 -9.62 20.22 1.38
C ALA A 100 -9.82 18.72 1.08
N ALA A 101 -8.93 18.09 0.31
CA ALA A 101 -9.00 16.67 -0.01
C ALA A 101 -8.54 15.74 1.13
N ARG A 102 -7.95 16.28 2.21
CA ARG A 102 -7.50 15.48 3.36
C ARG A 102 -8.57 15.43 4.43
N SER A 103 -8.85 14.23 4.94
CA SER A 103 -9.63 14.05 6.16
C SER A 103 -8.77 14.25 7.42
N HIS A 104 -7.44 14.14 7.31
CA HIS A 104 -6.50 14.34 8.42
C HIS A 104 -5.19 14.99 7.95
N PRO A 105 -4.53 15.87 8.75
CA PRO A 105 -3.32 16.56 8.33
C PRO A 105 -2.16 15.65 7.90
N THR A 106 -2.04 14.47 8.53
CA THR A 106 -0.95 13.51 8.25
C THR A 106 -1.24 12.55 7.10
N GLN A 107 -2.43 12.64 6.49
CA GLN A 107 -2.87 11.71 5.47
C GLN A 107 -2.02 11.84 4.20
N VAL A 108 -1.50 10.71 3.74
CA VAL A 108 -0.89 10.57 2.41
C VAL A 108 -2.00 10.43 1.39
N LEU A 109 -1.93 11.19 0.29
CA LEU A 109 -2.88 11.09 -0.82
C LEU A 109 -2.38 10.09 -1.89
N PRO A 110 -3.27 9.47 -2.69
CA PRO A 110 -2.87 8.52 -3.74
C PRO A 110 -1.84 9.08 -4.71
N GLU A 111 -1.96 10.36 -5.09
CA GLU A 111 -1.04 11.03 -6.01
C GLU A 111 0.35 11.24 -5.38
N GLN A 112 0.39 11.48 -4.08
CA GLN A 112 1.66 11.61 -3.34
C GLN A 112 2.40 10.28 -3.30
N LEU A 113 1.66 9.18 -3.09
CA LEU A 113 2.21 7.82 -3.12
C LEU A 113 2.81 7.50 -4.50
N THR A 114 2.06 7.72 -5.59
CA THR A 114 2.56 7.43 -6.94
C THR A 114 3.73 8.32 -7.34
N ARG A 115 3.70 9.60 -6.95
CA ARG A 115 4.78 10.56 -7.25
C ARG A 115 6.07 10.23 -6.51
N GLU A 116 5.99 9.88 -5.23
CA GLU A 116 7.16 9.48 -4.45
C GLU A 116 7.78 8.21 -5.03
N PHE A 117 6.95 7.21 -5.38
CA PHE A 117 7.42 5.98 -6.01
C PHE A 117 8.16 6.27 -7.33
N ALA A 118 7.56 7.05 -8.23
CA ALA A 118 8.17 7.43 -9.49
C ALA A 118 9.49 8.19 -9.26
N SER A 119 9.52 9.14 -8.33
CA SER A 119 10.73 9.89 -8.01
C SER A 119 11.89 8.99 -7.58
N ILE A 120 11.63 7.98 -6.75
CA ILE A 120 12.67 7.03 -6.33
C ILE A 120 13.09 6.11 -7.47
N ARG A 121 12.12 5.55 -8.21
CA ARG A 121 12.39 4.72 -9.39
C ARG A 121 13.29 5.43 -10.39
N ASP A 122 12.98 6.69 -10.70
CA ASP A 122 13.73 7.50 -11.67
C ASP A 122 15.14 7.81 -11.15
N ARG A 123 15.29 8.09 -9.86
CA ARG A 123 16.62 8.26 -9.21
C ARG A 123 17.47 7.00 -9.25
N LEU A 124 16.84 5.83 -9.23
CA LEU A 124 17.47 4.53 -9.34
C LEU A 124 17.63 4.08 -10.80
N GLU A 125 17.18 4.89 -11.76
CA GLU A 125 17.24 4.61 -13.20
C GLU A 125 16.58 3.26 -13.57
N LEU A 126 15.48 2.93 -12.87
CA LEU A 126 14.76 1.67 -13.06
C LEU A 126 13.64 1.83 -14.11
N GLY A 127 13.57 0.90 -15.06
CA GLY A 127 12.36 0.66 -15.87
C GLY A 127 12.40 1.00 -17.36
N GLY A 128 13.48 1.60 -17.88
CA GLY A 128 13.64 1.85 -19.32
C GLY A 128 12.49 2.67 -19.93
N ASP A 129 12.06 2.31 -21.14
CA ASP A 129 11.05 3.06 -21.92
C ASP A 129 9.62 3.00 -21.33
N HIS A 130 9.34 1.95 -20.57
CA HIS A 130 8.04 1.73 -19.91
C HIS A 130 8.26 1.50 -18.42
N PRO A 131 8.62 2.56 -17.68
CA PRO A 131 9.09 2.40 -16.33
C PRO A 131 7.92 2.05 -15.40
N PRO A 132 8.11 1.09 -14.47
CA PRO A 132 7.00 0.55 -13.73
C PRO A 132 6.36 1.60 -12.82
N THR A 133 5.07 1.49 -12.55
CA THR A 133 4.31 2.35 -11.66
C THR A 133 4.00 1.63 -10.35
N PHE A 134 3.57 2.37 -9.33
CA PHE A 134 3.14 1.77 -8.06
C PHE A 134 2.04 0.69 -8.26
N HIS A 135 1.21 0.83 -9.29
CA HIS A 135 0.13 -0.11 -9.58
C HIS A 135 0.63 -1.54 -9.82
N GLU A 136 1.81 -1.70 -10.44
CA GLU A 136 2.34 -3.01 -10.82
C GLU A 136 2.87 -3.82 -9.64
N ILE A 137 3.02 -3.22 -8.45
CA ILE A 137 3.38 -3.96 -7.22
C ILE A 137 2.31 -5.02 -6.90
N ARG A 138 1.04 -4.76 -7.20
CA ARG A 138 -0.04 -5.76 -7.06
C ARG A 138 0.20 -6.96 -7.97
N SER A 139 0.49 -6.71 -9.25
CA SER A 139 0.76 -7.77 -10.21
C SER A 139 2.02 -8.56 -9.84
N LEU A 140 3.05 -7.86 -9.33
CA LEU A 140 4.27 -8.46 -8.81
C LEU A 140 4.00 -9.41 -7.64
N GLY A 141 3.10 -9.05 -6.72
CA GLY A 141 2.72 -9.91 -5.60
C GLY A 141 1.80 -11.07 -6.00
N ALA A 142 0.97 -10.88 -7.02
CA ALA A 142 0.03 -11.89 -7.50
C ALA A 142 0.73 -13.08 -8.20
N ALA A 143 1.79 -12.81 -8.98
CA ALA A 143 2.51 -13.83 -9.73
C ALA A 143 3.02 -15.02 -8.87
N PRO A 144 3.79 -14.80 -7.77
CA PRO A 144 4.28 -15.89 -6.94
C PRO A 144 3.18 -16.65 -6.18
N LEU A 145 2.01 -16.05 -5.95
CA LEU A 145 0.89 -16.79 -5.35
C LEU A 145 0.47 -17.96 -6.24
N MET A 146 0.40 -17.74 -7.55
CA MET A 146 0.04 -18.79 -8.51
C MET A 146 1.21 -19.75 -8.78
N SER A 147 2.41 -19.21 -9.01
CA SER A 147 3.55 -20.04 -9.45
C SER A 147 4.27 -20.77 -8.33
N GLU A 148 4.22 -20.27 -7.09
CA GLU A 148 4.98 -20.83 -5.96
C GLU A 148 4.08 -21.28 -4.81
N ALA A 149 3.05 -20.49 -4.46
CA ALA A 149 2.16 -20.82 -3.34
C ALA A 149 0.99 -21.75 -3.74
N GLY A 150 0.86 -22.09 -5.02
CA GLY A 150 -0.16 -23.00 -5.53
C GLY A 150 -1.59 -22.45 -5.48
N TRP A 151 -1.75 -21.12 -5.43
CA TRP A 151 -3.07 -20.49 -5.40
C TRP A 151 -3.77 -20.65 -6.75
N THR A 152 -5.09 -20.82 -6.70
CA THR A 152 -5.94 -20.76 -7.90
C THR A 152 -6.10 -19.31 -8.36
N LYS A 153 -6.44 -19.13 -9.65
CA LYS A 153 -6.78 -17.82 -10.20
C LYS A 153 -7.91 -17.15 -9.40
N GLN A 154 -8.89 -17.93 -8.95
CA GLN A 154 -10.01 -17.45 -8.16
C GLN A 154 -9.55 -16.85 -6.81
N GLN A 155 -8.68 -17.55 -6.07
CA GLN A 155 -8.15 -17.04 -4.79
C GLN A 155 -7.38 -15.72 -4.96
N VAL A 156 -6.63 -15.59 -6.05
CA VAL A 156 -5.94 -14.33 -6.39
C VAL A 156 -6.92 -13.23 -6.76
N GLN A 157 -7.98 -13.54 -7.53
CA GLN A 157 -9.04 -12.57 -7.89
C GLN A 157 -9.81 -12.07 -6.66
N GLU A 158 -10.12 -12.97 -5.72
CA GLU A 158 -10.74 -12.63 -4.43
C GLU A 158 -9.88 -11.64 -3.64
N LEU A 159 -8.57 -11.90 -3.51
CA LEU A 159 -7.66 -10.99 -2.80
C LEU A 159 -7.48 -9.64 -3.52
N LEU A 160 -7.48 -9.64 -4.85
CA LEU A 160 -7.43 -8.41 -5.64
C LEU A 160 -8.74 -7.58 -5.57
N ALA A 161 -9.80 -8.12 -4.95
CA ALA A 161 -11.16 -7.58 -4.92
C ALA A 161 -11.79 -7.40 -6.31
N HIS A 162 -11.47 -8.27 -7.27
CA HIS A 162 -12.13 -8.30 -8.58
C HIS A 162 -13.31 -9.28 -8.54
N GLN A 163 -14.55 -8.76 -8.55
CA GLN A 163 -15.71 -9.57 -8.94
C GLN A 163 -15.87 -9.50 -10.45
N GLU A 164 -16.09 -10.64 -11.11
CA GLU A 164 -16.63 -10.65 -12.47
C GLU A 164 -18.06 -10.11 -12.41
N VAL A 165 -18.33 -9.03 -13.15
CA VAL A 165 -19.68 -8.49 -13.30
C VAL A 165 -20.45 -9.37 -14.28
N SER A 166 -20.89 -10.54 -13.82
CA SER A 166 -21.93 -11.28 -14.53
C SER A 166 -23.15 -11.41 -13.63
N THR A 167 -24.11 -10.50 -13.83
CA THR A 167 -25.52 -10.73 -13.48
C THR A 167 -25.87 -10.64 -11.98
N THR A 168 -25.48 -9.56 -11.30
CA THR A 168 -26.09 -9.25 -9.97
C THR A 168 -26.35 -7.76 -9.74
N GLU A 169 -26.16 -6.91 -10.75
CA GLU A 169 -26.45 -5.47 -10.68
C GLU A 169 -27.96 -5.13 -10.62
N ILE A 170 -28.86 -6.12 -10.58
CA ILE A 170 -30.31 -5.84 -10.59
C ILE A 170 -30.97 -5.97 -9.19
N TYR A 171 -30.29 -6.46 -8.15
CA TYR A 171 -31.03 -6.89 -6.93
C TYR A 171 -30.64 -6.32 -5.57
N LEU A 172 -29.70 -5.36 -5.44
CA LEU A 172 -29.25 -4.95 -4.11
C LEU A 172 -29.17 -3.43 -3.96
N GLU A 173 -30.32 -2.75 -4.08
CA GLU A 173 -30.44 -1.32 -3.73
C GLU A 173 -30.48 -1.07 -2.21
N ASP A 174 -30.52 -2.10 -1.34
CA ASP A 174 -30.72 -1.86 0.10
C ASP A 174 -30.03 -2.85 1.06
N HIS A 175 -29.01 -3.58 0.60
CA HIS A 175 -28.24 -4.49 1.46
C HIS A 175 -26.75 -4.18 1.40
N GLU A 176 -26.15 -3.99 2.59
CA GLU A 176 -24.70 -3.91 2.72
C GLU A 176 -24.04 -5.14 2.09
N LEU A 177 -23.06 -4.92 1.20
CA LEU A 177 -22.33 -6.02 0.57
C LEU A 177 -21.68 -6.93 1.63
N PRO A 178 -21.76 -8.26 1.48
CA PRO A 178 -21.13 -9.19 2.40
C PRO A 178 -19.60 -9.03 2.42
N TRP A 179 -18.99 -9.32 3.58
CA TRP A 179 -17.54 -9.33 3.73
C TRP A 179 -16.96 -10.66 3.25
N THR A 180 -15.99 -10.60 2.34
CA THR A 180 -15.22 -11.77 1.92
C THR A 180 -13.94 -11.83 2.74
N ARG A 181 -13.79 -12.89 3.55
CA ARG A 181 -12.60 -13.12 4.36
C ARG A 181 -11.51 -13.80 3.53
N VAL A 182 -10.33 -13.20 3.47
CA VAL A 182 -9.19 -13.69 2.69
C VAL A 182 -7.92 -13.69 3.55
N THR A 183 -7.04 -14.68 3.37
CA THR A 183 -5.74 -14.73 4.06
C THR A 183 -4.63 -14.61 3.03
N PRO A 184 -3.80 -13.54 3.03
CA PRO A 184 -2.70 -13.39 2.09
C PRO A 184 -1.73 -14.58 2.15
N GLY A 185 -1.35 -15.11 0.99
CA GLY A 185 -0.43 -16.24 0.91
C GLY A 185 1.04 -15.84 0.81
N LEU A 186 1.32 -14.57 0.53
CA LEU A 186 2.68 -14.11 0.26
C LEU A 186 3.44 -13.83 1.55
N LYS A 187 4.71 -14.19 1.56
CA LYS A 187 5.68 -13.79 2.60
C LYS A 187 6.60 -12.71 2.06
N LEU A 188 7.04 -11.79 2.90
CA LEU A 188 8.05 -10.81 2.51
C LEU A 188 9.38 -11.53 2.22
N PRO A 189 9.97 -11.36 1.02
CA PRO A 189 11.28 -11.92 0.68
C PRO A 189 12.33 -11.55 1.73
N SER A 190 13.17 -12.51 2.12
CA SER A 190 14.21 -12.32 3.14
C SER A 190 15.24 -11.27 2.73
N GLN A 191 15.57 -11.19 1.43
CA GLN A 191 16.46 -10.19 0.85
C GLN A 191 15.91 -8.78 1.06
N LEU A 192 14.60 -8.57 0.90
CA LEU A 192 13.98 -7.27 1.18
C LEU A 192 14.06 -6.93 2.67
N ARG A 193 13.89 -7.89 3.58
CA ARG A 193 14.09 -7.64 5.03
C ARG A 193 15.53 -7.23 5.35
N GLN A 194 16.51 -7.89 4.74
CA GLN A 194 17.93 -7.60 4.96
C GLN A 194 18.35 -6.24 4.41
N LEU A 195 17.97 -5.93 3.15
CA LEU A 195 18.27 -4.64 2.52
C LEU A 195 17.74 -3.47 3.34
N ARG A 196 16.55 -3.61 3.92
CA ARG A 196 15.93 -2.58 4.75
C ARG A 196 16.58 -2.43 6.12
N SER A 197 17.04 -3.54 6.68
CA SER A 197 17.82 -3.54 7.93
C SER A 197 19.17 -2.84 7.74
N ALA A 198 19.74 -2.87 6.53
CA ALA A 198 20.95 -2.12 6.19
C ALA A 198 20.66 -0.63 6.00
N VAL A 199 19.58 -0.27 5.27
CA VAL A 199 19.18 1.13 5.04
C VAL A 199 18.75 1.85 6.34
N SER A 200 18.15 1.13 7.28
CA SER A 200 17.76 1.71 8.58
C SER A 200 18.96 1.97 9.49
N ARG A 201 20.00 1.13 9.42
CA ARG A 201 21.25 1.30 10.19
C ARG A 201 22.10 2.46 9.65
N SER A 202 22.22 2.58 8.33
CA SER A 202 23.00 3.68 7.72
C SER A 202 22.42 5.07 7.99
N ARG A 203 21.12 5.19 8.31
CA ARG A 203 20.50 6.46 8.74
C ARG A 203 20.84 6.85 10.18
N LEU A 204 21.17 5.90 11.06
CA LEU A 204 21.57 6.20 12.45
C LEU A 204 23.03 6.67 12.50
N ASP A 205 23.89 6.10 11.66
CA ASP A 205 25.32 6.45 11.60
C ASP A 205 25.59 7.81 10.92
N LEU A 206 24.63 8.36 10.18
CA LEU A 206 24.70 9.70 9.57
C LEU A 206 24.11 10.81 10.47
N ALA A 207 23.55 10.44 11.63
CA ALA A 207 22.93 11.36 12.59
C ALA A 207 23.68 11.44 13.93
N ALA A 208 24.86 10.81 14.01
CA ALA A 208 25.81 10.87 15.12
C ALA A 208 27.06 11.64 14.70
#